data_AF-A0A1J1JEC1-F1
#
_entry.id   AF-A0A1J1JEC1-F1
#
_cell.length_a   1.000
_cell.length_b   1.000
_cell.length_c   1.000
_cell.angle_alpha   90.00
_cell.angle_beta   90.00
_cell.angle_gamma   90.00
#
_symmetry.space_group_name_H-M   'P 1'
#
loop_
_entity.id
_entity.type
_entity.pdbx_description
1 polymer ?
#
loop_
_entity_poly.entity_id
_entity_poly.type
_entity_poly.pdbx_seq_one_letter_code
_entity_poly.pdbx_strand_id
1 'polypeptide(L)'
;MQNQDPELFDKIRQQYDSAPYPRIPLEQSPKNNYELLFIHNLVTSYYLKYQKVINTQGKVILDAGCGTGYKSLVLAEANPGAKIVGIDISEQSVELARQRLKFHGFDNAEFYVLPIEDLPQLGYEFDYINNDEVLYLLPDITMGLKGMKSVLKPEGIIRSNLHSAFQRVNYFRAQSLFKMMGLMDDNPTDLETGLTGEIMEALKDQVLLKSQVYKPQTSTEKEWVLVNYLLQGDKGYTIPELFAALKTSDLELISMVNWRNWEVIDLFKDAENLPAFLGMSLPELSIEDRLHFYELLHPIHRLLDFWCGHPIANESIVPVSNWTDTDWQTTQVHLHPQLKTTKAKEDLIECVKTQKSFEISQYVKLPTIVPITLESRRAACLLPLWETEQPMISLVERWQQIQPVDPVTLEPITPQIAFEQVKELLISLDAFLYVLLQRSGSN
;
A
#
# COMPACT_ATOMS: atom_id res chain seq x y z
N MET A 1 9.61 27.48 -8.92
CA MET A 1 10.71 26.93 -9.75
C MET A 1 10.07 26.50 -11.05
N GLN A 2 10.56 26.98 -12.20
CA GLN A 2 9.99 26.64 -13.51
C GLN A 2 10.19 25.14 -13.80
N ASN A 3 9.16 24.49 -14.35
CA ASN A 3 9.20 23.12 -14.87
C ASN A 3 10.44 22.97 -15.78
N GLN A 4 11.36 22.07 -15.44
CA GLN A 4 12.65 21.96 -16.13
C GLN A 4 12.52 21.44 -17.57
N ASP A 5 11.35 20.92 -17.96
CA ASP A 5 11.01 20.56 -19.33
C ASP A 5 9.51 20.79 -19.60
N PRO A 6 9.11 22.01 -20.02
CA PRO A 6 7.71 22.34 -20.31
C PRO A 6 7.11 21.50 -21.44
N GLU A 7 7.93 21.09 -22.41
CA GLU A 7 7.47 20.32 -23.56
C GLU A 7 7.10 18.89 -23.14
N LEU A 8 7.94 18.24 -22.33
CA LEU A 8 7.64 16.91 -21.80
C LEU A 8 6.39 16.94 -20.91
N PHE A 9 6.24 17.95 -20.06
CA PHE A 9 5.05 18.11 -19.22
C PHE A 9 3.76 18.23 -20.05
N ASP A 10 3.78 19.05 -21.10
CA ASP A 10 2.64 19.19 -22.01
C ASP A 10 2.35 17.90 -22.78
N LYS A 11 3.38 17.13 -23.17
CA LYS A 11 3.20 15.81 -23.80
C LYS A 11 2.47 14.85 -22.86
N ILE A 12 2.94 14.71 -21.61
CA ILE A 12 2.30 13.86 -20.59
C ILE A 12 0.84 14.28 -20.38
N ARG A 13 0.59 15.58 -20.18
CA ARG A 13 -0.78 16.11 -19.98
C ARG A 13 -1.71 15.74 -21.14
N GLN A 14 -1.29 16.02 -22.36
CA GLN A 14 -2.07 15.74 -23.57
C GLN A 14 -2.33 14.23 -23.76
N GLN A 15 -1.40 13.36 -23.38
CA GLN A 15 -1.60 11.91 -23.42
C GLN A 15 -2.79 11.51 -22.53
N TYR A 16 -2.82 11.98 -21.27
CA TYR A 16 -3.92 11.72 -20.35
C TYR A 16 -5.22 12.43 -20.72
N ASP A 17 -5.17 13.61 -21.36
CA ASP A 17 -6.36 14.27 -21.93
C ASP A 17 -6.95 13.47 -23.11
N SER A 18 -6.13 12.75 -23.88
CA SER A 18 -6.59 11.96 -25.03
C SER A 18 -7.11 10.56 -24.65
N ALA A 19 -6.61 10.01 -23.54
CA ALA A 19 -6.95 8.70 -23.03
C ALA A 19 -6.94 8.71 -21.50
N PRO A 20 -8.02 9.23 -20.85
CA PRO A 20 -8.08 9.30 -19.40
C PRO A 20 -7.90 7.93 -18.75
N TYR A 21 -7.04 7.88 -17.73
CA TYR A 21 -6.64 6.64 -17.07
C TYR A 21 -6.79 6.73 -15.54
N PRO A 22 -7.13 5.62 -14.84
CA PRO A 22 -7.55 4.35 -15.39
C PRO A 22 -8.96 4.41 -15.97
N ARG A 23 -9.24 3.67 -17.04
CA ARG A 23 -10.59 3.62 -17.64
C ARG A 23 -11.44 2.55 -16.98
N ILE A 24 -11.91 2.88 -15.78
CA ILE A 24 -12.79 2.02 -15.00
C ILE A 24 -14.23 2.52 -15.13
N PRO A 25 -15.24 1.65 -15.37
CA PRO A 25 -16.64 2.07 -15.40
C PRO A 25 -17.04 2.87 -14.15
N LEU A 26 -17.92 3.86 -14.31
CA LEU A 26 -18.30 4.79 -13.24
C LEU A 26 -18.91 4.03 -12.04
N GLU A 27 -19.74 3.04 -12.35
CA GLU A 27 -20.48 2.19 -11.42
C GLU A 27 -19.59 1.18 -10.67
N GLN A 28 -18.38 0.91 -11.16
CA GLN A 28 -17.49 -0.07 -10.52
C GLN A 28 -17.01 0.48 -9.18
N SER A 29 -17.40 -0.21 -8.10
CA SER A 29 -17.05 0.14 -6.73
C SER A 29 -15.90 -0.72 -6.19
N PRO A 30 -14.95 -0.16 -5.41
CA PRO A 30 -13.89 -0.91 -4.76
C PRO A 30 -14.31 -1.55 -3.42
N LYS A 31 -15.58 -1.42 -2.99
CA LYS A 31 -16.06 -1.86 -1.64
C LYS A 31 -15.72 -3.30 -1.26
N ASN A 32 -15.60 -4.20 -2.24
CA ASN A 32 -15.29 -5.62 -2.00
C ASN A 32 -13.83 -5.96 -2.32
N ASN A 33 -13.00 -4.98 -2.67
CA ASN A 33 -11.57 -5.16 -2.89
C ASN A 33 -10.80 -4.85 -1.61
N TYR A 34 -10.87 -5.77 -0.66
CA TYR A 34 -10.29 -5.62 0.67
C TYR A 34 -8.79 -5.32 0.68
N GLU A 35 -8.01 -5.91 -0.24
CA GLU A 35 -6.57 -5.63 -0.37
C GLU A 35 -6.33 -4.18 -0.74
N LEU A 36 -7.07 -3.68 -1.73
CA LEU A 36 -6.96 -2.30 -2.18
C LEU A 36 -7.38 -1.33 -1.08
N LEU A 37 -8.48 -1.63 -0.36
CA LEU A 37 -8.93 -0.83 0.78
C LEU A 37 -7.92 -0.86 1.94
N PHE A 38 -7.28 -1.99 2.20
CA PHE A 38 -6.25 -2.15 3.24
C PHE A 38 -5.03 -1.26 2.98
N ILE A 39 -4.52 -1.24 1.74
CA ILE A 39 -3.37 -0.41 1.34
C ILE A 39 -3.68 1.09 1.47
N HIS A 40 -4.91 1.49 1.18
CA HIS A 40 -5.30 2.90 1.13
C HIS A 40 -5.95 3.40 2.42
N ASN A 41 -6.02 2.55 3.46
CA ASN A 41 -6.52 2.93 4.77
C ASN A 41 -5.40 3.61 5.58
N LEU A 42 -5.65 4.84 6.04
CA LEU A 42 -4.71 5.63 6.82
C LEU A 42 -4.33 4.95 8.14
N VAL A 43 -5.24 4.20 8.77
CA VAL A 43 -4.95 3.51 10.04
C VAL A 43 -3.82 2.50 9.87
N THR A 44 -3.72 1.84 8.71
CA THR A 44 -2.64 0.88 8.39
C THR A 44 -1.26 1.53 8.55
N SER A 45 -1.00 2.61 7.82
CA SER A 45 0.30 3.28 7.81
C SER A 45 0.52 4.10 9.08
N TYR A 46 -0.53 4.67 9.67
CA TYR A 46 -0.46 5.37 10.95
C TYR A 46 -0.07 4.46 12.09
N TYR A 47 -0.60 3.24 12.12
CA TYR A 47 -0.21 2.23 13.10
C TYR A 47 1.25 1.81 12.90
N LEU A 48 1.69 1.56 11.66
CA LEU A 48 3.10 1.23 11.40
C LEU A 48 4.06 2.33 11.86
N LYS A 49 3.64 3.59 11.76
CA LYS A 49 4.47 4.76 12.08
C LYS A 49 4.46 5.15 13.56
N TYR A 50 3.31 5.06 14.23
CA TYR A 50 3.13 5.61 15.57
C TYR A 50 2.65 4.57 16.59
N GLN A 51 2.34 3.34 16.17
CA GLN A 51 1.74 2.30 17.00
C GLN A 51 0.45 2.76 17.70
N LYS A 52 -0.33 3.61 17.00
CA LYS A 52 -1.59 4.20 17.45
C LYS A 52 -2.69 3.90 16.45
N VAL A 53 -3.89 3.65 16.95
CA VAL A 53 -5.11 3.44 16.16
C VAL A 53 -5.92 4.74 16.18
N ILE A 54 -6.20 5.30 15.01
CA ILE A 54 -6.90 6.57 14.85
C ILE A 54 -8.26 6.42 14.18
N ASN A 55 -9.12 7.42 14.35
CA ASN A 55 -10.35 7.56 13.58
C ASN A 55 -10.09 8.44 12.35
N THR A 56 -10.60 7.99 11.19
CA THR A 56 -10.50 8.70 9.90
C THR A 56 -11.55 9.80 9.74
N GLN A 57 -12.59 9.81 10.58
CA GLN A 57 -13.64 10.84 10.55
C GLN A 57 -13.04 12.24 10.71
N GLY A 58 -13.33 13.14 9.77
CA GLY A 58 -12.84 14.51 9.78
C GLY A 58 -11.37 14.69 9.35
N LYS A 59 -10.67 13.61 8.99
CA LYS A 59 -9.34 13.68 8.38
C LYS A 59 -9.46 14.23 6.95
N VAL A 60 -8.42 14.91 6.49
CA VAL A 60 -8.36 15.43 5.11
C VAL A 60 -7.31 14.65 4.34
N ILE A 61 -7.73 14.04 3.23
CA ILE A 61 -6.91 13.14 2.42
C ILE A 61 -6.75 13.73 1.01
N LEU A 62 -5.50 13.84 0.55
CA LEU A 62 -5.17 14.25 -0.80
C LEU A 62 -4.95 13.02 -1.70
N ASP A 63 -5.52 13.03 -2.91
CA ASP A 63 -5.15 12.16 -4.02
C ASP A 63 -4.40 13.00 -5.08
N ALA A 64 -3.08 12.97 -5.01
CA ALA A 64 -2.19 13.77 -5.86
C ALA A 64 -1.94 13.05 -7.19
N GLY A 65 -2.52 13.55 -8.27
CA GLY A 65 -2.64 12.87 -9.57
C GLY A 65 -3.77 11.86 -9.55
N CYS A 66 -4.99 12.34 -9.27
CA CYS A 66 -6.15 11.49 -9.03
C CYS A 66 -6.65 10.73 -10.27
N GLY A 67 -6.20 11.10 -11.48
CA GLY A 67 -6.69 10.55 -12.74
C GLY A 67 -8.21 10.63 -12.81
N THR A 68 -8.85 9.56 -13.29
CA THR A 68 -10.32 9.45 -13.36
C THR A 68 -11.01 9.18 -12.00
N GLY A 69 -10.28 9.31 -10.89
CA GLY A 69 -10.80 9.26 -9.52
C GLY A 69 -11.10 7.88 -8.96
N TYR A 70 -10.68 6.79 -9.61
CA TYR A 70 -10.90 5.45 -9.05
C TYR A 70 -10.17 5.28 -7.71
N LYS A 71 -8.93 5.77 -7.61
CA LYS A 71 -8.17 5.75 -6.35
C LYS A 71 -8.73 6.73 -5.32
N SER A 72 -9.25 7.87 -5.75
CA SER A 72 -10.00 8.78 -4.88
C SER A 72 -11.22 8.07 -4.25
N LEU A 73 -11.95 7.26 -5.02
CA LEU A 73 -13.06 6.46 -4.51
C LEU A 73 -12.58 5.38 -3.53
N VAL A 74 -11.48 4.69 -3.83
CA VAL A 74 -10.85 3.75 -2.90
C VAL A 74 -10.50 4.42 -1.57
N LEU A 75 -9.89 5.61 -1.61
CA LEU A 75 -9.52 6.37 -0.42
C LEU A 75 -10.75 6.74 0.41
N ALA A 76 -11.85 7.13 -0.24
CA ALA A 76 -13.10 7.49 0.42
C ALA A 76 -13.75 6.29 1.14
N GLU A 77 -13.80 5.14 0.46
CA GLU A 77 -14.33 3.87 1.02
C GLU A 77 -13.42 3.33 2.13
N ALA A 78 -12.10 3.41 1.95
CA ALA A 78 -11.13 2.92 2.91
C ALA A 78 -11.08 3.78 4.18
N ASN A 79 -11.45 5.06 4.11
CA ASN A 79 -11.35 6.02 5.21
C ASN A 79 -12.70 6.70 5.50
N PRO A 80 -13.66 5.98 6.08
CA PRO A 80 -15.00 6.52 6.33
C PRO A 80 -14.96 7.86 7.09
N GLY A 81 -15.71 8.84 6.58
CA GLY A 81 -15.83 10.16 7.19
C GLY A 81 -14.67 11.13 6.89
N ALA A 82 -13.64 10.70 6.16
CA ALA A 82 -12.59 11.60 5.69
C ALA A 82 -13.10 12.48 4.52
N LYS A 83 -12.53 13.68 4.40
CA LYS A 83 -12.71 14.53 3.23
C LYS A 83 -11.66 14.16 2.18
N ILE A 84 -12.11 13.90 0.95
CA ILE A 84 -11.22 13.64 -0.19
C ILE A 84 -11.02 14.91 -0.99
N VAL A 85 -9.76 15.23 -1.26
CA VAL A 85 -9.35 16.30 -2.18
C VAL A 85 -8.49 15.65 -3.25
N GLY A 86 -8.82 15.83 -4.53
CA GLY A 86 -8.03 15.33 -5.65
C GLY A 86 -7.42 16.46 -6.46
N ILE A 87 -6.21 16.25 -6.97
CA ILE A 87 -5.62 17.11 -8.01
C ILE A 87 -5.18 16.28 -9.19
N ASP A 88 -5.31 16.82 -10.39
CA ASP A 88 -4.69 16.26 -11.59
C ASP A 88 -4.36 17.39 -12.58
N ILE A 89 -3.46 17.13 -13.52
CA ILE A 89 -3.12 18.09 -14.58
C ILE A 89 -4.12 18.05 -15.74
N SER A 90 -4.90 16.97 -15.86
CA SER A 90 -5.91 16.78 -16.89
C SER A 90 -7.29 17.22 -16.42
N GLU A 91 -7.87 18.19 -17.13
CA GLU A 91 -9.23 18.68 -16.86
C GLU A 91 -10.28 17.59 -17.05
N GLN A 92 -10.12 16.73 -18.06
CA GLN A 92 -11.03 15.62 -18.32
C GLN A 92 -10.99 14.57 -17.20
N SER A 93 -9.80 14.22 -16.71
CA SER A 93 -9.61 13.32 -15.58
C SER A 93 -10.30 13.86 -14.31
N VAL A 94 -10.07 15.15 -14.00
CA VAL A 94 -10.71 15.84 -12.86
C VAL A 94 -12.24 15.81 -12.94
N GLU A 95 -12.81 16.04 -14.12
CA GLU A 95 -14.26 15.99 -14.30
C GLU A 95 -14.81 14.57 -14.08
N LEU A 96 -14.14 13.54 -14.62
CA LEU A 96 -14.51 12.15 -14.39
C LEU A 96 -14.39 11.74 -12.92
N ALA A 97 -13.34 12.19 -12.22
CA ALA A 97 -13.15 11.94 -10.80
C ALA A 97 -14.29 12.54 -9.96
N ARG A 98 -14.67 13.79 -10.26
CA ARG A 98 -15.81 14.47 -9.64
C ARG A 98 -17.12 13.71 -9.86
N GLN A 99 -17.38 13.28 -11.10
CA GLN A 99 -18.57 12.48 -11.43
C GLN A 99 -18.58 11.16 -10.67
N ARG A 100 -17.43 10.49 -10.53
CA ARG A 100 -17.32 9.22 -9.82
C ARG A 100 -17.64 9.35 -8.33
N LEU A 101 -16.99 10.27 -7.63
CA LEU A 101 -17.22 10.41 -6.19
C LEU A 101 -18.66 10.82 -5.90
N LYS A 102 -19.23 11.72 -6.71
CA LYS A 102 -20.63 12.09 -6.65
C LYS A 102 -21.56 10.90 -6.89
N PHE A 103 -21.28 10.06 -7.90
CA PHE A 103 -22.08 8.88 -8.20
C PHE A 103 -22.14 7.88 -7.02
N HIS A 104 -21.04 7.73 -6.27
CA HIS A 104 -20.97 6.85 -5.10
C HIS A 104 -21.37 7.52 -3.77
N GLY A 105 -21.84 8.77 -3.81
CA GLY A 105 -22.40 9.48 -2.65
C GLY A 105 -21.39 10.25 -1.77
N PHE A 106 -20.20 10.54 -2.30
CA PHE A 106 -19.18 11.34 -1.62
C PHE A 106 -19.24 12.81 -2.08
N ASP A 107 -20.34 13.49 -1.75
CA ASP A 107 -20.66 14.85 -2.23
C ASP A 107 -19.73 15.95 -1.70
N ASN A 108 -18.98 15.68 -0.63
CA ASN A 108 -18.03 16.62 -0.02
C ASN A 108 -16.61 16.53 -0.61
N ALA A 109 -16.39 15.69 -1.63
CA ALA A 109 -15.11 15.57 -2.31
C ALA A 109 -14.86 16.77 -3.23
N GLU A 110 -13.62 17.25 -3.26
CA GLU A 110 -13.20 18.40 -4.07
C GLU A 110 -12.12 17.97 -5.07
N PHE A 111 -12.17 18.50 -6.29
CA PHE A 111 -11.21 18.18 -7.35
C PHE A 111 -10.77 19.43 -8.10
N TYR A 112 -9.45 19.56 -8.30
CA TYR A 112 -8.82 20.72 -8.90
C TYR A 112 -7.88 20.33 -10.04
N VAL A 113 -7.89 21.13 -11.11
CA VAL A 113 -6.86 21.03 -12.16
C VAL A 113 -5.64 21.79 -11.66
N LEU A 114 -4.67 21.06 -11.10
CA LEU A 114 -3.53 21.64 -10.39
C LEU A 114 -2.32 20.70 -10.44
N PRO A 115 -1.12 21.19 -10.77
CA PRO A 115 0.10 20.41 -10.67
C PRO A 115 0.56 20.28 -9.21
N ILE A 116 1.35 19.25 -8.90
CA ILE A 116 1.77 18.92 -7.51
C ILE A 116 2.58 20.06 -6.87
N GLU A 117 3.34 20.79 -7.68
CA GLU A 117 4.18 21.91 -7.24
C GLU A 117 3.38 23.08 -6.68
N ASP A 118 2.12 23.18 -7.08
CA ASP A 118 1.21 24.27 -6.72
C ASP A 118 0.24 23.88 -5.59
N LEU A 119 0.40 22.71 -4.97
CA LEU A 119 -0.41 22.25 -3.83
C LEU A 119 -0.64 23.29 -2.72
N PRO A 120 0.36 24.12 -2.32
CA PRO A 120 0.14 25.17 -1.30
C PRO A 120 -0.97 26.17 -1.64
N GLN A 121 -1.32 26.34 -2.92
CA GLN A 121 -2.38 27.25 -3.35
C GLN A 121 -3.77 26.80 -2.89
N LEU A 122 -3.95 25.51 -2.56
CA LEU A 122 -5.23 24.99 -2.09
C LEU A 122 -5.58 25.45 -0.65
N GLY A 123 -4.58 25.88 0.13
CA GLY A 123 -4.79 26.28 1.53
C GLY A 123 -5.18 25.14 2.48
N TYR A 124 -4.98 23.89 2.06
CA TYR A 124 -5.18 22.70 2.89
C TYR A 124 -3.88 22.20 3.51
N GLU A 125 -4.02 21.57 4.68
CA GLU A 125 -3.03 20.63 5.20
C GLU A 125 -3.66 19.24 5.28
N PHE A 126 -2.90 18.20 4.94
CA PHE A 126 -3.41 16.85 4.76
C PHE A 126 -2.90 15.89 5.84
N ASP A 127 -3.80 15.05 6.35
CA ASP A 127 -3.47 13.93 7.25
C ASP A 127 -2.91 12.74 6.48
N TYR A 128 -3.34 12.57 5.23
CA TYR A 128 -2.86 11.52 4.34
C TYR A 128 -2.76 12.04 2.91
N ILE A 129 -1.68 11.71 2.22
CA ILE A 129 -1.50 12.02 0.81
C ILE A 129 -1.23 10.70 0.08
N ASN A 130 -2.03 10.40 -0.93
CA ASN A 130 -1.79 9.32 -1.87
C ASN A 130 -1.25 9.91 -3.18
N ASN A 131 -0.15 9.35 -3.70
CA ASN A 131 0.40 9.65 -5.01
C ASN A 131 0.67 8.34 -5.76
N ASP A 132 -0.29 7.90 -6.55
CA ASP A 132 -0.25 6.58 -7.21
C ASP A 132 0.09 6.77 -8.70
N GLU A 133 1.16 6.14 -9.18
CA GLU A 133 1.53 6.12 -10.61
C GLU A 133 1.89 7.50 -11.24
N VAL A 134 2.43 8.43 -10.43
CA VAL A 134 2.72 9.81 -10.87
C VAL A 134 4.17 10.19 -10.67
N LEU A 135 4.76 9.90 -9.51
CA LEU A 135 6.06 10.45 -9.12
C LEU A 135 7.17 10.19 -10.15
N TYR A 136 7.20 9.00 -10.75
CA TYR A 136 8.19 8.62 -11.75
C TYR A 136 8.07 9.39 -13.08
N LEU A 137 6.94 10.03 -13.36
CA LEU A 137 6.72 10.88 -14.54
C LEU A 137 7.27 12.30 -14.35
N LEU A 138 7.56 12.70 -13.11
CA LEU A 138 8.11 14.01 -12.84
C LEU A 138 9.57 14.12 -13.36
N PRO A 139 10.01 15.33 -13.74
CA PRO A 139 11.42 15.57 -14.06
C PRO A 139 12.35 15.17 -12.90
N ASP A 140 11.95 15.48 -11.66
CA ASP A 140 12.65 15.18 -10.42
C ASP A 140 11.65 14.76 -9.32
N ILE A 141 11.81 13.54 -8.81
CA ILE A 141 10.95 12.97 -7.76
C ILE A 141 11.06 13.73 -6.43
N THR A 142 12.21 14.36 -6.16
CA THR A 142 12.43 15.17 -4.96
C THR A 142 11.54 16.40 -4.95
N MET A 143 11.26 16.97 -6.13
CA MET A 143 10.35 18.10 -6.27
C MET A 143 8.94 17.72 -5.86
N GLY A 144 8.42 16.60 -6.37
CA GLY A 144 7.10 16.09 -6.03
C GLY A 144 6.97 15.76 -4.53
N LEU A 145 7.98 15.08 -3.96
CA LEU A 145 8.03 14.78 -2.53
C LEU A 145 8.03 16.05 -1.66
N LYS A 146 8.80 17.07 -2.03
CA LYS A 146 8.81 18.38 -1.32
C LYS A 146 7.48 19.13 -1.46
N GLY A 147 6.86 19.08 -2.64
CA GLY A 147 5.53 19.65 -2.87
C GLY A 147 4.49 19.04 -1.94
N MET A 148 4.41 17.70 -1.90
CA MET A 148 3.52 16.98 -0.99
C MET A 148 3.84 17.24 0.49
N LYS A 149 5.12 17.22 0.87
CA LYS A 149 5.53 17.51 2.26
C LYS A 149 5.12 18.92 2.71
N SER A 150 5.14 19.92 1.82
CA SER A 150 4.84 21.31 2.18
C SER A 150 3.41 21.53 2.67
N VAL A 151 2.49 20.61 2.35
CA VAL A 151 1.09 20.60 2.77
C VAL A 151 0.76 19.39 3.67
N LEU A 152 1.77 18.65 4.12
CA LEU A 152 1.61 17.50 5.00
C LEU A 152 1.54 18.00 6.46
N LYS A 153 0.53 17.53 7.21
CA LYS A 153 0.46 17.79 8.65
C LYS A 153 1.65 17.16 9.39
N PRO A 154 2.00 17.61 10.60
CA PRO A 154 3.13 17.06 11.37
C PRO A 154 3.10 15.53 11.58
N GLU A 155 1.91 14.94 11.77
CA GLU A 155 1.72 13.49 11.89
C GLU A 155 1.21 12.84 10.59
N GLY A 156 1.20 13.59 9.49
CA GLY A 156 0.68 13.16 8.21
C GLY A 156 1.55 12.09 7.56
N ILE A 157 0.92 11.30 6.69
CA ILE A 157 1.57 10.22 5.96
C ILE A 157 1.43 10.44 4.45
N ILE A 158 2.47 10.10 3.69
CA ILE A 158 2.44 10.02 2.23
C ILE A 158 2.54 8.54 1.84
N ARG A 159 1.65 8.05 0.98
CA ARG A 159 1.85 6.85 0.18
C ARG A 159 2.26 7.29 -1.22
N SER A 160 3.34 6.73 -1.75
CA SER A 160 3.75 6.97 -3.12
C SER A 160 4.41 5.73 -3.73
N ASN A 161 4.55 5.71 -5.05
CA ASN A 161 5.34 4.68 -5.73
C ASN A 161 6.22 5.20 -6.86
N LEU A 162 7.21 4.38 -7.19
CA LEU A 162 8.13 4.56 -8.31
C LEU A 162 8.16 3.29 -9.15
N HIS A 163 8.35 3.41 -10.46
CA HIS A 163 8.68 2.24 -11.29
C HIS A 163 10.04 1.67 -10.91
N SER A 164 10.14 0.35 -10.74
CA SER A 164 11.43 -0.32 -10.50
C SER A 164 12.28 -0.30 -11.77
N ALA A 165 13.53 0.16 -11.64
CA ALA A 165 14.52 0.14 -12.72
C ALA A 165 14.78 -1.28 -13.25
N PHE A 166 14.81 -2.25 -12.35
CA PHE A 166 15.11 -3.64 -12.69
C PHE A 166 13.91 -4.37 -13.27
N GLN A 167 12.73 -4.29 -12.63
CA GLN A 167 11.56 -5.04 -13.07
C GLN A 167 11.05 -4.55 -14.43
N ARG A 168 11.11 -3.23 -14.68
CA ARG A 168 10.64 -2.62 -15.93
C ARG A 168 11.69 -2.51 -17.02
N VAL A 169 12.89 -3.06 -16.86
CA VAL A 169 13.99 -2.94 -17.83
C VAL A 169 13.58 -3.25 -19.27
N ASN A 170 12.74 -4.28 -19.49
CA ASN A 170 12.29 -4.64 -20.83
C ASN A 170 11.21 -3.71 -21.38
N TYR A 171 10.41 -3.05 -20.53
CA TYR A 171 9.52 -1.98 -20.98
C TYR A 171 10.32 -0.74 -21.40
N PHE A 172 11.36 -0.36 -20.65
CA PHE A 172 12.25 0.73 -21.05
C PHE A 172 12.99 0.44 -22.37
N ARG A 173 13.33 -0.83 -22.63
CA ARG A 173 13.86 -1.27 -23.92
C ARG A 173 12.84 -1.16 -25.05
N ALA A 174 11.57 -1.53 -24.80
CA ALA A 174 10.49 -1.35 -25.78
C ALA A 174 10.28 0.14 -26.09
N GLN A 175 10.20 0.99 -25.06
CA GLN A 175 10.09 2.44 -25.21
C GLN A 175 11.28 3.02 -25.99
N SER A 176 12.52 2.59 -25.68
CA SER A 176 13.72 3.02 -26.42
C SER A 176 13.68 2.62 -27.89
N LEU A 177 13.19 1.41 -28.18
CA LEU A 177 12.98 0.94 -29.55
C LEU A 177 11.94 1.80 -30.29
N PHE A 178 10.76 2.00 -29.69
CA PHE A 178 9.69 2.76 -30.34
C PHE A 178 9.99 4.24 -30.47
N LYS A 179 10.74 4.82 -29.53
CA LYS A 179 11.33 6.15 -29.65
C LYS A 179 12.34 6.23 -30.80
N MET A 180 13.22 5.25 -30.95
CA MET A 180 14.15 5.19 -32.10
C MET A 180 13.41 5.12 -33.44
N MET A 181 12.21 4.54 -33.46
CA MET A 181 11.35 4.45 -34.64
C MET A 181 10.50 5.71 -34.89
N GLY A 182 10.58 6.73 -34.04
CA GLY A 182 9.80 7.96 -34.12
C GLY A 182 8.36 7.85 -33.61
N LEU A 183 7.97 6.71 -33.01
CA LEU A 183 6.60 6.48 -32.52
C LEU A 183 6.27 7.22 -31.21
N MET A 184 7.25 7.94 -30.64
CA MET A 184 7.13 8.69 -29.39
C MET A 184 7.63 10.14 -29.53
N ASP A 185 7.90 10.62 -30.75
CA ASP A 185 8.37 11.99 -30.97
C ASP A 185 7.30 13.02 -30.58
N ASP A 186 6.05 12.73 -30.97
CA ASP A 186 4.83 13.42 -30.55
C ASP A 186 3.98 12.52 -29.65
N ASN A 187 2.78 13.01 -29.27
CA ASN A 187 1.85 12.19 -28.52
C ASN A 187 1.29 11.05 -29.38
N PRO A 188 1.43 9.78 -28.95
CA PRO A 188 1.02 8.64 -29.76
C PRO A 188 -0.48 8.64 -30.03
N THR A 189 -0.85 8.40 -31.30
CA THR A 189 -2.24 8.26 -31.75
C THR A 189 -2.62 6.79 -31.90
N ASP A 190 -3.80 6.53 -32.48
CA ASP A 190 -4.24 5.17 -32.82
C ASP A 190 -3.28 4.49 -33.82
N LEU A 191 -2.60 5.27 -34.67
CA LEU A 191 -1.62 4.75 -35.61
C LEU A 191 -0.39 4.20 -34.88
N GLU A 192 0.27 5.02 -34.06
CA GLU A 192 1.48 4.61 -33.34
C GLU A 192 1.18 3.44 -32.39
N THR A 193 0.05 3.49 -31.68
CA THR A 193 -0.36 2.40 -30.79
C THR A 193 -0.62 1.10 -31.56
N GLY A 194 -1.29 1.15 -32.71
CA GLY A 194 -1.49 -0.01 -33.58
C GLY A 194 -0.17 -0.60 -34.11
N LEU A 195 0.74 0.27 -34.57
CA LEU A 195 2.06 -0.15 -35.09
C LEU A 195 2.87 -0.91 -34.03
N THR A 196 2.88 -0.46 -32.77
CA THR A 196 3.60 -1.19 -31.71
C THR A 196 3.06 -2.60 -31.51
N GLY A 197 1.74 -2.79 -31.54
CA GLY A 197 1.10 -4.10 -31.42
C GLY A 197 1.49 -5.02 -32.58
N GLU A 198 1.42 -4.52 -33.82
CA GLU A 198 1.81 -5.27 -35.01
C GLU A 198 3.28 -5.71 -34.99
N ILE A 199 4.18 -4.79 -34.60
CA ILE A 199 5.62 -5.09 -34.47
C ILE A 199 5.83 -6.20 -33.45
N MET A 200 5.23 -6.07 -32.25
CA MET A 200 5.42 -7.05 -31.18
C MET A 200 4.82 -8.42 -31.53
N GLU A 201 3.68 -8.45 -32.21
CA GLU A 201 3.06 -9.69 -32.71
C GLU A 201 3.93 -10.39 -33.77
N ALA A 202 4.51 -9.62 -34.70
CA ALA A 202 5.34 -10.14 -35.79
C ALA A 202 6.68 -10.73 -35.34
N LEU A 203 7.18 -10.36 -34.15
CA LEU A 203 8.39 -10.95 -33.58
C LEU A 203 8.17 -12.45 -33.28
N LYS A 204 9.23 -13.25 -33.43
CA LYS A 204 9.21 -14.65 -32.98
C LYS A 204 9.06 -14.72 -31.46
N ASP A 205 8.36 -15.72 -30.94
CA ASP A 205 8.04 -15.83 -29.51
C ASP A 205 9.28 -15.90 -28.59
N GLN A 206 10.38 -16.47 -29.06
CA GLN A 206 11.64 -16.52 -28.32
C GLN A 206 12.43 -15.20 -28.29
N VAL A 207 11.99 -14.16 -29.02
CA VAL A 207 12.62 -12.84 -28.93
C VAL A 207 12.42 -12.32 -27.51
N LEU A 208 13.54 -12.05 -26.82
CA LEU A 208 13.55 -11.68 -25.40
C LEU A 208 12.57 -10.55 -25.06
N LEU A 209 12.43 -9.54 -25.92
CA LEU A 209 11.49 -8.46 -25.67
C LEU A 209 10.04 -8.98 -25.68
N LYS A 210 9.63 -9.69 -26.75
CA LYS A 210 8.29 -10.28 -26.86
C LYS A 210 8.01 -11.25 -25.71
N SER A 211 8.92 -12.17 -25.42
CA SER A 211 8.71 -13.19 -24.39
C SER A 211 8.53 -12.65 -22.97
N GLN A 212 8.97 -11.41 -22.71
CA GLN A 212 8.93 -10.80 -21.38
C GLN A 212 7.82 -9.77 -21.21
N VAL A 213 7.47 -9.00 -22.25
CA VAL A 213 6.51 -7.88 -22.11
C VAL A 213 5.24 -8.03 -22.93
N TYR A 214 5.23 -8.87 -23.98
CA TYR A 214 4.07 -9.00 -24.86
C TYR A 214 2.99 -9.90 -24.26
N LYS A 215 1.76 -9.39 -24.25
CA LYS A 215 0.55 -10.11 -23.83
C LYS A 215 -0.53 -9.93 -24.89
N PRO A 216 -0.93 -10.97 -25.64
CA PRO A 216 -1.87 -10.84 -26.74
C PRO A 216 -3.19 -10.13 -26.38
N GLN A 217 -3.66 -10.30 -25.14
CA GLN A 217 -4.91 -9.73 -24.67
C GLN A 217 -4.85 -8.21 -24.46
N THR A 218 -3.71 -7.68 -24.00
CA THR A 218 -3.60 -6.28 -23.57
C THR A 218 -2.67 -5.45 -24.45
N SER A 219 -1.71 -6.07 -25.13
CA SER A 219 -0.74 -5.36 -25.98
C SER A 219 -1.33 -4.80 -27.29
N THR A 220 -2.63 -5.00 -27.53
CA THR A 220 -3.41 -4.37 -28.60
C THR A 220 -4.40 -3.32 -28.07
N GLU A 221 -4.57 -3.22 -26.76
CA GLU A 221 -5.42 -2.21 -26.12
C GLU A 221 -4.66 -0.88 -26.04
N LYS A 222 -5.23 0.16 -26.67
CA LYS A 222 -4.62 1.51 -26.74
C LYS A 222 -4.10 1.99 -25.38
N GLU A 223 -4.92 1.91 -24.35
CA GLU A 223 -4.59 2.40 -23.00
C GLU A 223 -3.41 1.65 -22.40
N TRP A 224 -3.39 0.32 -22.53
CA TRP A 224 -2.31 -0.50 -22.01
C TRP A 224 -1.00 -0.19 -22.74
N VAL A 225 -1.05 -0.04 -24.07
CA VAL A 225 0.11 0.34 -24.88
C VAL A 225 0.63 1.72 -24.47
N LEU A 226 -0.27 2.69 -24.28
CA LEU A 226 0.08 4.04 -23.86
C LEU A 226 0.75 4.10 -22.48
N VAL A 227 0.32 3.29 -21.50
CA VAL A 227 0.91 3.30 -20.15
C VAL A 227 2.08 2.32 -19.97
N ASN A 228 2.48 1.62 -21.04
CA ASN A 228 3.61 0.68 -21.00
C ASN A 228 4.64 0.93 -22.11
N TYR A 229 4.28 0.71 -23.38
CA TYR A 229 5.21 0.80 -24.50
C TYR A 229 5.48 2.22 -24.96
N LEU A 230 4.48 3.09 -24.85
CA LEU A 230 4.51 4.47 -25.35
C LEU A 230 4.29 5.48 -24.23
N LEU A 231 4.63 5.14 -22.99
CA LEU A 231 4.49 6.04 -21.84
C LEU A 231 5.54 7.14 -21.90
N GLN A 232 5.10 8.38 -22.04
CA GLN A 232 5.97 9.55 -22.08
C GLN A 232 6.51 9.86 -20.68
N GLY A 233 7.82 10.14 -20.60
CA GLY A 233 8.47 10.54 -19.33
C GLY A 233 8.71 9.41 -18.33
N ASP A 234 8.46 8.14 -18.70
CA ASP A 234 8.67 6.99 -17.82
C ASP A 234 10.14 6.85 -17.38
N LYS A 235 10.35 6.58 -16.09
CA LYS A 235 11.67 6.44 -15.47
C LYS A 235 11.65 5.33 -14.42
N GLY A 236 12.68 4.50 -14.44
CA GLY A 236 12.92 3.50 -13.41
C GLY A 236 13.81 4.02 -12.32
N TYR A 237 13.56 3.60 -11.09
CA TYR A 237 14.33 3.94 -9.90
C TYR A 237 14.72 2.69 -9.14
N THR A 238 15.80 2.80 -8.38
CA THR A 238 16.31 1.77 -7.46
C THR A 238 16.01 2.14 -6.01
N ILE A 239 16.16 1.19 -5.08
CA ILE A 239 16.02 1.47 -3.64
C ILE A 239 16.95 2.61 -3.17
N PRO A 240 18.26 2.64 -3.50
CA PRO A 240 19.12 3.75 -3.08
C PRO A 240 18.67 5.13 -3.60
N GLU A 241 18.15 5.20 -4.82
CA GLU A 241 17.62 6.45 -5.39
C GLU A 241 16.36 6.92 -4.66
N LEU A 242 15.47 5.99 -4.30
CA LEU A 242 14.31 6.27 -3.45
C LEU A 242 14.75 6.85 -2.09
N PHE A 243 15.68 6.20 -1.39
CA PHE A 243 16.16 6.67 -0.09
C PHE A 243 16.88 8.03 -0.19
N ALA A 244 17.67 8.25 -1.25
CA ALA A 244 18.29 9.54 -1.51
C ALA A 244 17.25 10.67 -1.70
N ALA A 245 16.16 10.40 -2.42
CA ALA A 245 15.08 11.35 -2.61
C ALA A 245 14.29 11.64 -1.34
N LEU A 246 14.00 10.62 -0.52
CA LEU A 246 13.38 10.79 0.80
C LEU A 246 14.23 11.67 1.70
N LYS A 247 15.54 11.35 1.82
CA LYS A 247 16.50 12.13 2.62
C LYS A 247 16.59 13.58 2.14
N THR A 248 16.67 13.81 0.84
CA THR A 248 16.75 15.17 0.26
C THR A 248 15.46 15.97 0.47
N SER A 249 14.34 15.28 0.64
CA SER A 249 13.03 15.87 0.96
C SER A 249 12.79 16.00 2.47
N ASP A 250 13.72 15.54 3.30
CA ASP A 250 13.58 15.46 4.75
C ASP A 250 12.28 14.72 5.13
N LEU A 251 12.13 13.53 4.53
CA LEU A 251 11.11 12.52 4.79
C LEU A 251 11.84 11.22 5.18
N GLU A 252 11.19 10.39 5.98
CA GLU A 252 11.68 9.05 6.29
C GLU A 252 10.72 7.97 5.81
N LEU A 253 11.27 6.83 5.41
CA LEU A 253 10.50 5.64 5.08
C LEU A 253 9.78 5.14 6.34
N ILE A 254 8.49 4.87 6.22
CA ILE A 254 7.71 4.18 7.25
C ILE A 254 7.78 2.68 6.99
N SER A 255 7.41 2.26 5.77
CA SER A 255 7.47 0.86 5.34
C SER A 255 7.25 0.77 3.84
N MET A 256 7.73 -0.31 3.23
CA MET A 256 7.25 -0.73 1.91
C MET A 256 5.81 -1.24 2.04
N VAL A 257 4.94 -0.94 1.09
CA VAL A 257 3.50 -1.28 1.17
C VAL A 257 3.25 -2.78 1.32
N ASN A 258 4.11 -3.59 0.70
CA ASN A 258 4.06 -5.04 0.79
C ASN A 258 5.32 -5.59 1.49
N TRP A 259 5.64 -5.04 2.67
CA TRP A 259 6.87 -5.29 3.43
C TRP A 259 7.24 -6.77 3.58
N ARG A 260 6.27 -7.68 3.76
CA ARG A 260 6.56 -9.11 3.86
C ARG A 260 7.16 -9.71 2.61
N ASN A 261 6.90 -9.14 1.45
CA ASN A 261 7.52 -9.62 0.21
C ASN A 261 8.96 -9.13 0.06
N TRP A 262 9.48 -8.27 0.95
CA TRP A 262 10.85 -7.74 0.89
C TRP A 262 11.84 -8.44 1.84
N GLU A 263 11.43 -9.54 2.48
CA GLU A 263 12.29 -10.25 3.43
C GLU A 263 13.38 -11.07 2.73
N VAL A 264 14.63 -10.65 2.90
CA VAL A 264 15.82 -11.27 2.28
C VAL A 264 15.98 -12.74 2.69
N ILE A 265 15.69 -13.05 3.96
CA ILE A 265 15.85 -14.41 4.50
C ILE A 265 14.92 -15.43 3.82
N ASP A 266 13.76 -14.98 3.34
CA ASP A 266 12.77 -15.82 2.67
C ASP A 266 13.20 -16.24 1.25
N LEU A 267 14.26 -15.62 0.71
CA LEU A 267 14.83 -15.98 -0.60
C LEU A 267 15.74 -17.23 -0.52
N PHE A 268 16.15 -17.64 0.69
CA PHE A 268 17.05 -18.76 0.89
C PHE A 268 16.27 -20.06 1.14
N LYS A 269 16.85 -21.20 0.71
CA LYS A 269 16.22 -22.52 0.86
C LYS A 269 15.99 -22.93 2.33
N ASP A 270 16.88 -22.47 3.20
CA ASP A 270 16.87 -22.73 4.64
C ASP A 270 17.27 -21.43 5.34
N ALA A 271 16.28 -20.75 5.93
CA ALA A 271 16.47 -19.47 6.61
C ALA A 271 17.26 -19.60 7.92
N GLU A 272 17.34 -20.79 8.50
CA GLU A 272 18.08 -21.05 9.75
C GLU A 272 19.54 -21.41 9.48
N ASN A 273 19.88 -21.80 8.24
CA ASN A 273 21.20 -22.26 7.84
C ASN A 273 21.81 -21.42 6.71
N LEU A 274 21.90 -20.12 6.93
CA LEU A 274 22.53 -19.19 5.99
C LEU A 274 24.06 -19.36 5.98
N PRO A 275 24.74 -19.02 4.86
CA PRO A 275 26.18 -18.86 4.86
C PRO A 275 26.63 -17.94 6.01
N ALA A 276 27.62 -18.36 6.80
CA ALA A 276 27.97 -17.71 8.07
C ALA A 276 28.16 -16.18 7.95
N PHE A 277 28.77 -15.71 6.87
CA PHE A 277 28.92 -14.28 6.59
C PHE A 277 27.57 -13.56 6.52
N LEU A 278 26.59 -14.12 5.79
CA LEU A 278 25.25 -13.55 5.67
C LEU A 278 24.48 -13.64 6.99
N GLY A 279 24.57 -14.77 7.70
CA GLY A 279 23.91 -14.92 9.00
C GLY A 279 24.37 -13.90 10.05
N MET A 280 25.65 -13.49 10.01
CA MET A 280 26.18 -12.45 10.91
C MET A 280 25.93 -11.02 10.42
N SER A 281 25.84 -10.79 9.10
CA SER A 281 25.79 -9.43 8.54
C SER A 281 24.38 -8.94 8.25
N LEU A 282 23.45 -9.82 7.82
CA LEU A 282 22.09 -9.43 7.45
C LEU A 282 21.32 -8.73 8.59
N PRO A 283 21.40 -9.16 9.87
CA PRO A 283 20.71 -8.48 10.97
C PRO A 283 21.23 -7.06 11.25
N GLU A 284 22.48 -6.77 10.87
CA GLU A 284 23.14 -5.48 11.12
C GLU A 284 22.95 -4.48 9.96
N LEU A 285 22.40 -4.92 8.83
CA LEU A 285 22.16 -4.05 7.69
C LEU A 285 21.09 -2.99 7.99
N SER A 286 21.30 -1.80 7.45
CA SER A 286 20.26 -0.77 7.43
C SER A 286 19.04 -1.24 6.63
N ILE A 287 17.88 -0.62 6.85
CA ILE A 287 16.67 -0.92 6.08
C ILE A 287 16.91 -0.70 4.58
N GLU A 288 17.60 0.38 4.21
CA GLU A 288 18.00 0.68 2.83
C GLU A 288 18.82 -0.46 2.22
N ASP A 289 19.87 -0.89 2.92
CA ASP A 289 20.75 -1.95 2.44
C ASP A 289 20.02 -3.31 2.35
N ARG A 290 19.14 -3.63 3.30
CA ARG A 290 18.33 -4.87 3.24
C ARG A 290 17.39 -4.86 2.03
N LEU A 291 16.68 -3.76 1.80
CA LEU A 291 15.76 -3.62 0.68
C LEU A 291 16.52 -3.64 -0.66
N HIS A 292 17.67 -2.98 -0.74
CA HIS A 292 18.50 -3.01 -1.94
C HIS A 292 19.12 -4.39 -2.18
N PHE A 293 19.56 -5.09 -1.13
CA PHE A 293 20.04 -6.47 -1.22
C PHE A 293 18.95 -7.39 -1.77
N TYR A 294 17.71 -7.28 -1.27
CA TYR A 294 16.56 -7.99 -1.82
C TYR A 294 16.36 -7.65 -3.29
N GLU A 295 16.31 -6.36 -3.63
CA GLU A 295 16.09 -5.86 -4.99
C GLU A 295 17.12 -6.43 -5.99
N LEU A 296 18.40 -6.53 -5.59
CA LEU A 296 19.46 -7.09 -6.43
C LEU A 296 19.31 -8.61 -6.67
N LEU A 297 18.73 -9.35 -5.72
CA LEU A 297 18.51 -10.79 -5.86
C LEU A 297 17.19 -11.13 -6.54
N HIS A 298 16.13 -10.38 -6.25
CA HIS A 298 14.76 -10.74 -6.60
C HIS A 298 13.86 -9.52 -6.92
N PRO A 299 14.12 -8.76 -8.01
CA PRO A 299 13.37 -7.55 -8.36
C PRO A 299 12.00 -7.87 -8.98
N ILE A 300 11.09 -8.46 -8.19
CA ILE A 300 9.77 -8.89 -8.65
C ILE A 300 8.72 -7.79 -8.65
N HIS A 301 8.99 -6.68 -7.96
CA HIS A 301 8.03 -5.60 -7.80
C HIS A 301 8.09 -4.63 -8.97
N ARG A 302 6.99 -4.50 -9.74
CA ARG A 302 6.87 -3.46 -10.78
C ARG A 302 7.02 -2.06 -10.17
N LEU A 303 6.45 -1.88 -8.99
CA LEU A 303 6.50 -0.64 -8.22
C LEU A 303 7.33 -0.81 -6.96
N LEU A 304 8.20 0.16 -6.72
CA LEU A 304 8.67 0.46 -5.38
C LEU A 304 7.56 1.26 -4.70
N ASP A 305 6.65 0.57 -4.00
CA ASP A 305 5.48 1.17 -3.35
C ASP A 305 5.73 1.30 -1.85
N PHE A 306 5.57 2.51 -1.31
CA PHE A 306 6.02 2.85 0.03
C PHE A 306 5.13 3.88 0.73
N TRP A 307 5.18 3.83 2.06
CA TRP A 307 4.75 4.93 2.91
C TRP A 307 5.96 5.69 3.45
N CYS A 308 5.88 7.02 3.45
CA CYS A 308 6.85 7.90 4.08
C CYS A 308 6.14 8.98 4.91
N GLY A 309 6.88 9.65 5.79
CA GLY A 309 6.35 10.74 6.62
C GLY A 309 7.46 11.60 7.18
N HIS A 310 7.12 12.51 8.09
CA HIS A 310 8.12 13.30 8.79
C HIS A 310 9.07 12.42 9.61
N PRO A 311 10.36 12.81 9.75
CA PRO A 311 11.28 12.16 10.66
C PRO A 311 10.78 12.20 12.11
N ILE A 312 10.81 11.07 12.82
CA ILE A 312 10.46 11.06 14.25
C ILE A 312 11.63 11.61 15.07
N ALA A 313 11.42 12.73 15.74
CA ALA A 313 12.35 13.23 16.74
C ALA A 313 12.17 12.44 18.05
N ASN A 314 13.02 11.44 18.29
CA ASN A 314 13.31 10.85 19.61
C ASN A 314 12.43 9.73 20.21
N GLU A 315 11.49 9.09 19.49
CA GLU A 315 10.82 7.89 20.01
C GLU A 315 10.96 6.70 19.05
N SER A 316 11.82 5.74 19.42
CA SER A 316 11.85 4.44 18.75
C SER A 316 10.63 3.63 19.20
N ILE A 317 9.76 3.25 18.27
CA ILE A 317 8.70 2.27 18.55
C ILE A 317 9.35 0.99 19.07
N VAL A 318 8.93 0.55 20.25
CA VAL A 318 9.36 -0.73 20.82
C VAL A 318 8.55 -1.84 20.11
N PRO A 319 9.20 -2.78 19.41
CA PRO A 319 8.52 -3.90 18.77
C PRO A 319 7.65 -4.64 19.79
N VAL A 320 6.46 -5.08 19.36
CA VAL A 320 5.50 -5.80 20.22
C VAL A 320 6.12 -7.04 20.88
N SER A 321 7.03 -7.73 20.17
CA SER A 321 7.76 -8.89 20.71
C SER A 321 8.65 -8.56 21.92
N ASN A 322 9.00 -7.28 22.12
CA ASN A 322 9.87 -6.80 23.19
C ASN A 322 9.09 -6.12 24.33
N TRP A 323 7.75 -6.12 24.27
CA TRP A 323 6.91 -5.55 25.32
C TRP A 323 6.99 -6.34 26.62
N THR A 324 7.00 -5.62 27.75
CA THR A 324 6.93 -6.19 29.09
C THR A 324 5.51 -6.67 29.41
N ASP A 325 5.36 -7.53 30.41
CA ASP A 325 4.02 -7.94 30.84
C ASP A 325 3.18 -6.76 31.37
N THR A 326 3.84 -5.71 31.88
CA THR A 326 3.16 -4.46 32.29
C THR A 326 2.60 -3.71 31.08
N ASP A 327 3.35 -3.65 29.97
CA ASP A 327 2.84 -3.06 28.72
C ASP A 327 1.57 -3.81 28.29
N TRP A 328 1.66 -5.15 28.22
CA TRP A 328 0.56 -6.03 27.81
C TRP A 328 -0.68 -5.92 28.71
N GLN A 329 -0.51 -5.75 30.02
CA GLN A 329 -1.64 -5.55 30.94
C GLN A 329 -2.44 -4.28 30.65
N THR A 330 -1.82 -3.28 30.04
CA THR A 330 -2.45 -2.00 29.69
C THR A 330 -2.82 -1.90 28.20
N THR A 331 -2.60 -2.95 27.42
CA THR A 331 -2.84 -2.94 25.98
C THR A 331 -4.33 -2.89 25.64
N GLN A 332 -4.67 -1.99 24.73
CA GLN A 332 -5.92 -2.01 23.98
C GLN A 332 -5.71 -2.78 22.66
N VAL A 333 -6.59 -3.73 22.41
CA VAL A 333 -6.58 -4.59 21.23
C VAL A 333 -7.68 -4.12 20.29
N HIS A 334 -7.30 -3.79 19.07
CA HIS A 334 -8.22 -3.37 18.02
C HIS A 334 -8.21 -4.41 16.90
N LEU A 335 -9.36 -4.66 16.28
CA LEU A 335 -9.38 -5.29 14.96
C LEU A 335 -9.05 -4.25 13.88
N HIS A 336 -8.28 -4.63 12.87
CA HIS A 336 -8.05 -3.77 11.71
C HIS A 336 -9.37 -3.32 11.09
N PRO A 337 -9.55 -2.04 10.73
CA PRO A 337 -10.81 -1.53 10.19
C PRO A 337 -11.34 -2.32 8.98
N GLN A 338 -10.44 -2.74 8.09
CA GLN A 338 -10.82 -3.51 6.88
C GLN A 338 -11.27 -4.95 7.14
N LEU A 339 -11.14 -5.45 8.37
CA LEU A 339 -11.71 -6.74 8.78
C LEU A 339 -13.06 -6.60 9.49
N LYS A 340 -13.48 -5.37 9.86
CA LYS A 340 -14.76 -5.08 10.51
C LYS A 340 -15.96 -5.14 9.54
N THR A 341 -15.95 -6.07 8.60
CA THR A 341 -17.05 -6.26 7.65
C THR A 341 -18.12 -7.18 8.23
N THR A 342 -19.37 -6.97 7.84
CA THR A 342 -20.49 -7.85 8.23
C THR A 342 -20.21 -9.30 7.85
N LYS A 343 -19.68 -9.52 6.64
CA LYS A 343 -19.37 -10.86 6.14
C LYS A 343 -18.29 -11.56 6.97
N ALA A 344 -17.19 -10.87 7.29
CA ALA A 344 -16.13 -11.46 8.12
C ALA A 344 -16.64 -11.81 9.53
N LYS A 345 -17.54 -10.99 10.09
CA LYS A 345 -18.19 -11.27 11.38
C LYS A 345 -19.06 -12.52 11.33
N GLU A 346 -19.90 -12.64 10.29
CA GLU A 346 -20.79 -13.79 10.09
C GLU A 346 -19.99 -15.09 9.94
N ASP A 347 -18.94 -15.06 9.12
CA ASP A 347 -18.08 -16.23 8.88
C ASP A 347 -17.30 -16.63 10.14
N LEU A 348 -16.86 -15.66 10.95
CA LEU A 348 -16.25 -15.92 12.25
C LEU A 348 -17.26 -16.57 13.21
N ILE A 349 -18.50 -16.06 13.29
CA ILE A 349 -19.56 -16.65 14.13
C ILE A 349 -19.89 -18.07 13.67
N GLU A 350 -19.97 -18.32 12.36
CA GLU A 350 -20.20 -19.66 11.81
C GLU A 350 -19.06 -20.62 12.17
N CYS A 351 -17.81 -20.19 12.06
CA CYS A 351 -16.64 -20.95 12.51
C CYS A 351 -16.78 -21.36 13.98
N VAL A 352 -17.12 -20.42 14.87
CA VAL A 352 -17.28 -20.69 16.30
C VAL A 352 -18.41 -21.69 16.56
N LYS A 353 -19.58 -21.52 15.91
CA LYS A 353 -20.74 -22.40 16.09
C LYS A 353 -20.52 -23.81 15.54
N THR A 354 -19.80 -23.93 14.44
CA THR A 354 -19.57 -25.22 13.75
C THR A 354 -18.27 -25.90 14.14
N GLN A 355 -17.46 -25.26 14.99
CA GLN A 355 -16.12 -25.73 15.41
C GLN A 355 -15.16 -25.98 14.25
N LYS A 356 -15.34 -25.24 13.15
CA LYS A 356 -14.43 -25.26 12.00
C LYS A 356 -13.31 -24.22 12.19
N SER A 357 -12.44 -24.11 11.21
CA SER A 357 -11.39 -23.09 11.20
C SER A 357 -11.84 -21.82 10.47
N PHE A 358 -11.32 -20.68 10.89
CA PHE A 358 -11.57 -19.37 10.26
C PHE A 358 -10.30 -18.86 9.57
N GLU A 359 -10.30 -18.84 8.24
CA GLU A 359 -9.20 -18.25 7.47
C GLU A 359 -9.34 -16.72 7.46
N ILE A 360 -8.64 -16.02 8.35
CA ILE A 360 -8.73 -14.55 8.45
C ILE A 360 -8.10 -13.85 7.24
N SER A 361 -7.08 -14.47 6.64
CA SER A 361 -6.38 -13.96 5.45
C SER A 361 -7.23 -13.93 4.19
N GLN A 362 -8.37 -14.63 4.15
CA GLN A 362 -9.23 -14.64 2.96
C GLN A 362 -9.76 -13.24 2.60
N TYR A 363 -9.89 -12.36 3.60
CA TYR A 363 -10.32 -10.98 3.40
C TYR A 363 -9.13 -10.09 3.05
N VAL A 364 -8.04 -10.12 3.81
CA VAL A 364 -6.87 -9.26 3.56
C VAL A 364 -5.64 -10.14 3.36
N LYS A 365 -5.23 -10.36 2.10
CA LYS A 365 -4.13 -11.29 1.77
C LYS A 365 -2.76 -10.64 1.74
N LEU A 366 -2.68 -9.39 1.28
CA LEU A 366 -1.41 -8.67 1.10
C LEU A 366 -0.40 -8.82 2.26
N PRO A 367 -0.78 -8.73 3.55
CA PRO A 367 0.19 -8.85 4.62
C PRO A 367 0.77 -10.25 4.79
N THR A 368 0.21 -11.31 4.19
CA THR A 368 0.69 -12.69 4.36
C THR A 368 0.98 -13.39 3.04
N ILE A 369 1.99 -14.27 3.04
CA ILE A 369 2.34 -15.11 1.89
C ILE A 369 1.59 -16.46 1.96
N VAL A 370 1.17 -16.86 3.17
CA VAL A 370 0.47 -18.12 3.44
C VAL A 370 -0.88 -17.89 4.09
N PRO A 371 -1.88 -18.77 3.88
CA PRO A 371 -3.16 -18.65 4.57
C PRO A 371 -3.00 -18.65 6.09
N ILE A 372 -3.59 -17.68 6.76
CA ILE A 372 -3.62 -17.59 8.22
C ILE A 372 -4.98 -18.07 8.71
N THR A 373 -4.98 -19.17 9.43
CA THR A 373 -6.18 -19.87 9.87
C THR A 373 -6.23 -19.93 11.40
N LEU A 374 -7.38 -19.56 11.96
CA LEU A 374 -7.65 -19.60 13.40
C LEU A 374 -8.52 -20.81 13.74
N GLU A 375 -8.14 -21.53 14.80
CA GLU A 375 -9.02 -22.50 15.44
C GLU A 375 -10.26 -21.81 16.02
N SER A 376 -11.39 -22.53 16.09
CA SER A 376 -12.68 -22.01 16.56
C SER A 376 -12.62 -21.32 17.93
N ARG A 377 -11.84 -21.84 18.88
CA ARG A 377 -11.65 -21.21 20.19
C ARG A 377 -10.90 -19.88 20.11
N ARG A 378 -9.82 -19.82 19.32
CA ARG A 378 -9.04 -18.59 19.08
C ARG A 378 -9.90 -17.55 18.38
N ALA A 379 -10.70 -17.95 17.38
CA ALA A 379 -11.68 -17.08 16.75
C ALA A 379 -12.75 -16.57 17.73
N ALA A 380 -13.27 -17.45 18.61
CA ALA A 380 -14.25 -17.09 19.62
C ALA A 380 -13.71 -16.06 20.63
N CYS A 381 -12.42 -16.11 20.96
CA CYS A 381 -11.74 -15.13 21.80
C CYS A 381 -11.82 -13.72 21.20
N LEU A 382 -11.58 -13.59 19.89
CA LEU A 382 -11.50 -12.31 19.18
C LEU A 382 -12.86 -11.71 18.82
N LEU A 383 -13.95 -12.49 18.88
CA LEU A 383 -15.29 -12.06 18.47
C LEU A 383 -15.73 -10.65 18.96
N PRO A 384 -15.46 -10.24 20.22
CA PRO A 384 -15.87 -8.90 20.69
C PRO A 384 -15.21 -7.73 19.94
N LEU A 385 -14.05 -7.95 19.29
CA LEU A 385 -13.32 -6.91 18.55
C LEU A 385 -14.08 -6.39 17.32
N TRP A 386 -15.10 -7.11 16.85
CA TRP A 386 -16.01 -6.64 15.79
C TRP A 386 -17.01 -5.59 16.25
N GLU A 387 -17.24 -5.44 17.56
CA GLU A 387 -18.09 -4.38 18.12
C GLU A 387 -17.25 -3.17 18.52
N THR A 388 -16.17 -3.42 19.28
CA THR A 388 -15.30 -2.38 19.83
C THR A 388 -13.97 -3.00 20.26
N GLU A 389 -12.93 -2.18 20.34
CA GLU A 389 -11.66 -2.51 20.96
C GLU A 389 -11.83 -3.13 22.35
N GLN A 390 -10.92 -4.00 22.72
CA GLN A 390 -10.96 -4.72 24.00
C GLN A 390 -9.64 -4.53 24.74
N PRO A 391 -9.68 -4.33 26.07
CA PRO A 391 -8.49 -4.51 26.89
C PRO A 391 -7.97 -5.95 26.75
N MET A 392 -6.65 -6.12 26.71
CA MET A 392 -6.00 -7.44 26.71
C MET A 392 -6.56 -8.36 27.80
N ILE A 393 -6.75 -7.83 29.01
CA ILE A 393 -7.28 -8.58 30.15
C ILE A 393 -8.70 -9.11 29.92
N SER A 394 -9.56 -8.35 29.24
CA SER A 394 -10.91 -8.82 28.91
C SER A 394 -10.89 -10.00 27.92
N LEU A 395 -9.92 -10.04 27.00
CA LEU A 395 -9.72 -11.19 26.13
C LEU A 395 -9.18 -12.41 26.90
N VAL A 396 -8.31 -12.20 27.89
CA VAL A 396 -7.80 -13.26 28.78
C VAL A 396 -8.92 -13.88 29.62
N GLU A 397 -9.77 -13.07 30.24
CA GLU A 397 -10.94 -13.53 30.99
C GLU A 397 -11.91 -14.33 30.09
N ARG A 398 -12.13 -13.83 28.87
CA ARG A 398 -12.94 -14.52 27.86
C ARG A 398 -12.33 -15.85 27.45
N TRP A 399 -11.01 -15.90 27.27
CA TRP A 399 -10.30 -17.14 26.94
C TRP A 399 -10.47 -18.21 28.02
N GLN A 400 -10.38 -17.84 29.31
CA GLN A 400 -10.62 -18.77 30.42
C GLN A 400 -12.05 -19.32 30.45
N GLN A 401 -13.04 -18.56 29.99
CA GLN A 401 -14.42 -19.05 29.87
C GLN A 401 -14.58 -20.04 28.71
N ILE A 402 -13.87 -19.80 27.60
CA ILE A 402 -13.90 -20.66 26.41
C ILE A 402 -13.12 -21.96 26.64
N GLN A 403 -11.98 -21.87 27.32
CA GLN A 403 -11.10 -22.98 27.63
C GLN A 403 -10.76 -22.97 29.13
N PRO A 404 -11.65 -23.51 29.99
CA PRO A 404 -11.46 -23.45 31.44
C PRO A 404 -10.43 -24.44 31.97
N VAL A 405 -10.12 -25.50 31.22
CA VAL A 405 -9.20 -26.57 31.63
C VAL A 405 -8.19 -26.88 30.53
N ASP A 406 -7.01 -27.32 30.94
CA ASP A 406 -5.99 -27.84 30.04
C ASP A 406 -6.47 -29.19 29.46
N PRO A 407 -6.45 -29.39 28.14
CA PRO A 407 -7.02 -30.58 27.51
C PRO A 407 -6.21 -31.86 27.78
N VAL A 408 -4.97 -31.76 28.27
CA VAL A 408 -4.08 -32.89 28.57
C VAL A 408 -4.17 -33.28 30.04
N THR A 409 -4.04 -32.30 30.94
CA THR A 409 -4.00 -32.54 32.40
C THR A 409 -5.38 -32.50 33.04
N LEU A 410 -6.36 -31.85 32.38
CA LEU A 410 -7.70 -31.53 32.90
C LEU A 410 -7.67 -30.60 34.12
N GLU A 411 -6.52 -30.00 34.44
CA GLU A 411 -6.40 -28.99 35.48
C GLU A 411 -6.92 -27.62 35.00
N PRO A 412 -7.44 -26.77 35.90
CA PRO A 412 -7.89 -25.43 35.54
C PRO A 412 -6.77 -24.58 34.92
N ILE A 413 -7.06 -23.89 33.81
CA ILE A 413 -6.11 -22.94 33.20
C ILE A 413 -5.97 -21.72 34.11
N THR A 414 -4.75 -21.49 34.60
CA THR A 414 -4.43 -20.32 35.43
C THR A 414 -4.51 -19.03 34.59
N PRO A 415 -4.77 -17.87 35.23
CA PRO A 415 -4.75 -16.59 34.54
C PRO A 415 -3.45 -16.33 33.78
N GLN A 416 -2.30 -16.77 34.31
CA GLN A 416 -1.01 -16.61 33.64
C GLN A 416 -0.93 -17.43 32.35
N ILE A 417 -1.39 -18.69 32.36
CA ILE A 417 -1.39 -19.53 31.15
C ILE A 417 -2.32 -18.94 30.09
N ALA A 418 -3.51 -18.49 30.49
CA ALA A 418 -4.44 -17.81 29.60
C ALA A 418 -3.84 -16.52 29.00
N PHE A 419 -3.14 -15.74 29.82
CA PHE A 419 -2.46 -14.52 29.40
C PHE A 419 -1.42 -14.80 28.31
N GLU A 420 -0.52 -15.77 28.52
CA GLU A 420 0.49 -16.14 27.51
C GLU A 420 -0.14 -16.67 26.21
N GLN A 421 -1.19 -17.49 26.29
CA GLN A 421 -1.86 -18.02 25.10
C GLN A 421 -2.56 -16.94 24.28
N VAL A 422 -3.21 -15.96 24.93
CA VAL A 422 -3.82 -14.82 24.23
C VAL A 422 -2.73 -13.89 23.68
N LYS A 423 -1.65 -13.67 24.42
CA LYS A 423 -0.49 -12.87 23.98
C LYS A 423 0.14 -13.45 22.72
N GLU A 424 0.40 -14.76 22.69
CA GLU A 424 0.90 -15.47 21.50
C GLU A 424 -0.04 -15.31 20.30
N LEU A 425 -1.36 -15.48 20.51
CA LEU A 425 -2.37 -15.28 19.47
C LEU A 425 -2.31 -13.86 18.90
N LEU A 426 -2.27 -12.84 19.76
CA LEU A 426 -2.27 -11.45 19.34
C LEU A 426 -0.97 -11.07 18.61
N ILE A 427 0.19 -11.50 19.10
CA ILE A 427 1.48 -11.31 18.41
C ILE A 427 1.43 -11.92 17.01
N SER A 428 0.87 -13.12 16.87
CA SER A 428 0.79 -13.80 15.58
C SER A 428 -0.08 -13.07 14.55
N LEU A 429 -1.08 -12.31 15.01
CA LEU A 429 -2.00 -11.56 14.16
C LEU A 429 -1.54 -10.12 13.91
N ASP A 430 -0.88 -9.48 14.88
CA ASP A 430 -0.27 -8.15 14.76
C ASP A 430 0.86 -8.13 13.72
N ALA A 431 1.63 -9.23 13.63
CA ALA A 431 2.67 -9.41 12.62
C ALA A 431 2.17 -9.32 11.16
N PHE A 432 0.84 -9.33 10.97
CA PHE A 432 0.14 -9.19 9.70
C PHE A 432 -0.90 -8.06 9.71
N LEU A 433 -0.91 -7.22 10.74
CA LEU A 433 -1.84 -6.10 10.94
C LEU A 433 -3.33 -6.51 10.94
N TYR A 434 -3.65 -7.76 11.29
CA TYR A 434 -5.05 -8.18 11.46
C TYR A 434 -5.65 -7.68 12.78
N VAL A 435 -4.81 -7.63 13.82
CA VAL A 435 -5.09 -6.90 15.06
C VAL A 435 -4.05 -5.80 15.21
N LEU A 436 -4.44 -4.71 15.86
CA LEU A 436 -3.59 -3.56 16.15
C LEU A 436 -3.52 -3.40 17.66
N LEU A 437 -2.31 -3.30 18.19
CA LEU A 437 -2.03 -3.32 19.63
C LEU A 437 -1.53 -1.94 20.07
N GLN A 438 -2.30 -1.28 20.93
CA GLN A 438 -1.99 0.06 21.41
C GLN A 438 -1.75 0.05 22.92
N ARG A 439 -0.59 0.57 23.37
CA ARG A 439 -0.29 0.76 24.79
C ARG A 439 -1.12 1.91 25.36
N SER A 440 -1.62 1.77 26.59
CA SER A 440 -2.24 2.90 27.29
C SER A 440 -1.17 3.90 27.72
N GLY A 441 -1.24 5.14 27.26
CA GLY A 441 -0.30 6.21 27.64
C GLY A 441 0.56 6.78 26.51
N SER A 442 0.47 6.24 25.30
CA SER A 442 1.08 6.80 24.09
C SER A 442 0.25 7.99 23.57
N ASN A 443 0.16 9.09 24.34
CA ASN A 443 -0.49 10.32 23.87
C ASN A 443 0.47 11.14 23.03
#